data_AF-A0A250JXR3-F1
#
_entry.id   AF-A0A250JXR3-F1
#
_cell.length_a   1.000
_cell.length_b   1.000
_cell.length_c   1.000
_cell.angle_alpha   90.00
_cell.angle_beta   90.00
_cell.angle_gamma   90.00
#
_symmetry.space_group_name_H-M   'P 1'
#
loop_
_entity.id
_entity.type
_entity.pdbx_description
1 polymer ?
#
loop_
_entity_poly.entity_id
_entity_poly.type
_entity_poly.pdbx_seq_one_letter_code
_entity_poly.pdbx_strand_id
1 'polypeptide(L)'
;MRASPLAVLVLALSTPALAEDDAKPQKWKVVCATQSKDGSRAVQGTDLVIEAGEQVKDGVAVEGDVIVRKGARVEDVVAIRGRVIVEPGGRVTGSAVSLGGEVRVHKGAAVDGDAIALGGRLKVDQDEAVKGDKVSLSFEIGGRDIVRGFIEGVLDEETGCHIVDEDTQDV
;
A
#
# COMPACT_ATOMS: atom_id res chain seq x y z
N MET A 1 0.51 -39.39 -66.21
CA MET A 1 1.33 -38.46 -67.01
C MET A 1 0.63 -37.11 -67.10
N ARG A 2 1.43 -36.03 -67.00
CA ARG A 2 1.17 -34.60 -67.16
C ARG A 2 1.00 -33.78 -65.88
N ALA A 3 1.91 -32.81 -65.79
CA ALA A 3 2.36 -32.02 -64.66
C ALA A 3 1.75 -30.59 -64.67
N SER A 4 1.65 -30.00 -63.46
CA SER A 4 1.95 -28.60 -63.03
C SER A 4 1.48 -27.37 -63.85
N PRO A 5 1.61 -26.12 -63.34
CA PRO A 5 1.75 -25.59 -61.95
C PRO A 5 0.86 -24.32 -61.70
N LEU A 6 1.22 -23.50 -60.69
CA LEU A 6 0.71 -22.17 -60.25
C LEU A 6 -0.38 -22.21 -59.17
N ALA A 7 -0.30 -21.53 -58.02
CA ALA A 7 0.67 -20.56 -57.53
C ALA A 7 0.61 -20.50 -55.99
N VAL A 8 1.75 -20.13 -55.42
CA VAL A 8 2.04 -19.90 -54.00
C VAL A 8 1.28 -18.68 -53.48
N LEU A 9 0.69 -18.77 -52.29
CA LEU A 9 0.51 -17.59 -51.43
C LEU A 9 0.67 -17.97 -49.95
N VAL A 10 1.87 -17.72 -49.45
CA VAL A 10 2.24 -17.80 -48.03
C VAL A 10 1.80 -16.49 -47.37
N LEU A 11 0.79 -16.54 -46.49
CA LEU A 11 0.60 -15.49 -45.47
C LEU A 11 1.05 -16.06 -44.13
N ALA A 12 2.35 -15.92 -43.87
CA ALA A 12 2.87 -15.98 -42.51
C ALA A 12 2.45 -14.69 -41.81
N LEU A 13 1.30 -14.72 -41.13
CA LEU A 13 0.95 -13.69 -40.17
C LEU A 13 1.92 -13.83 -39.00
N SER A 14 2.92 -12.95 -39.03
CA SER A 14 3.75 -12.56 -37.91
C SER A 14 2.87 -12.23 -36.70
N THR A 15 2.67 -13.23 -35.83
CA THR A 15 2.21 -12.96 -34.47
C THR A 15 3.28 -12.11 -33.79
N PRO A 16 2.90 -10.98 -33.19
CA PRO A 16 3.87 -10.13 -32.51
C PRO A 16 4.57 -10.96 -31.45
N ALA A 17 5.88 -10.77 -31.40
CA ALA A 17 6.75 -11.21 -30.34
C ALA A 17 6.05 -11.01 -29.00
N LEU A 18 5.76 -12.12 -28.33
CA LEU A 18 5.64 -12.13 -26.88
C LEU A 18 6.93 -11.46 -26.39
N ALA A 19 6.79 -10.23 -25.90
CA ALA A 19 7.83 -9.63 -25.11
C ALA A 19 8.11 -10.60 -23.97
N GLU A 20 9.25 -11.28 -24.07
CA GLU A 20 9.95 -11.92 -22.98
C GLU A 20 10.20 -10.83 -21.93
N ASP A 21 9.24 -10.66 -21.02
CA ASP A 21 9.47 -9.95 -19.78
C ASP A 21 10.40 -10.86 -18.96
N ASP A 22 11.69 -10.49 -18.95
CA ASP A 22 12.77 -11.07 -18.16
C ASP A 22 12.50 -10.93 -16.64
N ALA A 23 11.43 -11.57 -16.16
CA ALA A 23 11.18 -11.75 -14.75
C ALA A 23 12.04 -12.92 -14.24
N LYS A 24 13.26 -12.60 -13.77
CA LYS A 24 14.12 -13.54 -13.03
C LYS A 24 13.27 -14.33 -12.02
N PRO A 25 13.26 -15.68 -12.04
CA PRO A 25 12.44 -16.46 -11.12
C PRO A 25 12.95 -16.28 -9.69
N GLN A 26 12.16 -15.59 -8.86
CA GLN A 26 12.43 -15.44 -7.44
C GLN A 26 12.30 -16.80 -6.75
N LYS A 27 13.36 -17.17 -6.03
CA LYS A 27 13.62 -18.47 -5.40
C LYS A 27 12.59 -18.72 -4.28
N TRP A 28 11.50 -19.39 -4.64
CA TRP A 28 10.40 -19.92 -3.80
C TRP A 28 9.96 -19.04 -2.62
N LYS A 29 8.98 -18.16 -2.85
CA LYS A 29 8.20 -17.52 -1.78
C LYS A 29 7.09 -18.50 -1.38
N VAL A 30 7.08 -18.98 -0.15
CA VAL A 30 5.96 -19.78 0.38
C VAL A 30 4.79 -18.84 0.59
N VAL A 31 3.84 -18.85 -0.35
CA VAL A 31 2.61 -18.07 -0.25
C VAL A 31 1.54 -18.92 0.40
N CYS A 32 1.29 -18.69 1.68
CA CYS A 32 0.14 -19.28 2.37
C CYS A 32 -1.06 -18.37 2.15
N ALA A 33 -1.98 -18.76 1.26
CA ALA A 33 -3.30 -18.15 1.16
C ALA A 33 -4.30 -19.09 1.82
N THR A 34 -4.83 -18.71 3.00
CA THR A 34 -5.87 -19.47 3.69
C THR A 34 -7.18 -18.71 3.61
N GLN A 35 -8.25 -19.43 3.30
CA GLN A 35 -9.62 -18.95 3.39
C GLN A 35 -10.34 -19.75 4.47
N SER A 36 -10.82 -19.05 5.48
CA SER A 36 -11.59 -19.67 6.56
C SER A 36 -13.06 -19.83 6.16
N LYS A 37 -13.76 -20.78 6.81
CA LYS A 37 -15.19 -21.05 6.53
C LYS A 37 -16.10 -19.86 6.85
N ASP A 38 -15.65 -18.95 7.71
CA ASP A 38 -16.35 -17.72 8.09
C ASP A 38 -16.09 -16.54 7.14
N GLY A 39 -15.35 -16.76 6.04
CA GLY A 39 -15.15 -15.74 5.00
C GLY A 39 -13.90 -14.88 5.19
N SER A 40 -13.10 -15.14 6.23
CA SER A 40 -11.82 -14.46 6.47
C SER A 40 -10.73 -15.00 5.54
N ARG A 41 -9.80 -14.12 5.16
CA ARG A 41 -8.71 -14.40 4.22
C ARG A 41 -7.39 -13.90 4.81
N ALA A 42 -6.37 -14.73 4.74
CA ALA A 42 -5.02 -14.33 5.11
C ALA A 42 -4.02 -14.75 4.04
N VAL A 43 -3.09 -13.86 3.72
CA VAL A 43 -1.98 -14.12 2.80
C VAL A 43 -0.66 -13.74 3.45
N GLN A 44 0.39 -14.46 3.08
CA GLN A 44 1.76 -14.13 3.47
C GLN A 44 2.64 -13.97 2.24
N GLY A 45 3.43 -12.90 2.21
CA GLY A 45 4.39 -12.64 1.15
C GLY A 45 3.74 -12.19 -0.16
N THR A 46 2.50 -11.75 -0.15
CA THR A 46 1.83 -11.23 -1.33
C THR A 46 0.74 -10.27 -0.90
N ASP A 47 0.23 -9.51 -1.84
CA ASP A 47 -0.88 -8.60 -1.59
C ASP A 47 -2.20 -9.36 -1.53
N LEU A 48 -3.05 -9.00 -0.57
CA LEU A 48 -4.44 -9.42 -0.51
C LEU A 48 -5.29 -8.38 -1.23
N VAL A 49 -5.79 -8.73 -2.42
CA VAL A 49 -6.72 -7.89 -3.17
C VAL A 49 -8.13 -8.40 -2.92
N ILE A 50 -8.98 -7.54 -2.37
CA ILE A 50 -10.41 -7.79 -2.21
C ILE A 50 -11.10 -7.13 -3.40
N GLU A 51 -11.56 -7.97 -4.33
CA GLU A 51 -12.07 -7.53 -5.62
C GLU A 51 -13.42 -6.82 -5.53
N ALA A 52 -13.77 -6.10 -6.60
CA ALA A 52 -14.97 -5.30 -6.66
C ALA A 52 -16.25 -6.12 -6.40
N GLY A 53 -17.08 -5.67 -5.46
CA GLY A 53 -18.34 -6.33 -5.08
C GLY A 53 -18.16 -7.55 -4.17
N GLU A 54 -16.93 -7.90 -3.82
CA GLU A 54 -16.66 -8.99 -2.89
C GLU A 54 -16.98 -8.58 -1.44
N GLN A 55 -17.38 -9.56 -0.63
CA GLN A 55 -17.57 -9.41 0.81
C GLN A 55 -16.64 -10.35 1.54
N VAL A 56 -15.76 -9.80 2.36
CA VAL A 56 -14.80 -10.53 3.21
C VAL A 56 -15.08 -10.16 4.64
N LYS A 57 -14.90 -11.11 5.55
CA LYS A 57 -15.00 -10.81 6.97
C LYS A 57 -13.70 -10.13 7.42
N ASP A 58 -12.65 -10.91 7.64
CA ASP A 58 -11.33 -10.38 7.99
C ASP A 58 -10.33 -10.56 6.84
N GLY A 59 -9.57 -9.52 6.51
CA GLY A 59 -8.52 -9.55 5.49
C GLY A 59 -7.14 -9.25 6.08
N VAL A 60 -6.24 -10.24 6.10
CA VAL A 60 -4.90 -10.08 6.67
C VAL A 60 -3.82 -10.30 5.61
N ALA A 61 -2.88 -9.37 5.48
CA ALA A 61 -1.66 -9.56 4.70
C ALA A 61 -0.42 -9.40 5.58
N VAL A 62 0.49 -10.39 5.52
CA VAL A 62 1.79 -10.33 6.18
C VAL A 62 2.86 -10.21 5.12
N GLU A 63 3.71 -9.19 5.18
CA GLU A 63 4.71 -8.87 4.13
C GLU A 63 4.07 -8.69 2.75
N GLY A 64 2.98 -7.91 2.73
CA GLY A 64 2.21 -7.54 1.55
C GLY A 64 1.14 -6.53 1.91
N ASP A 65 0.51 -5.96 0.89
CA ASP A 65 -0.52 -4.93 1.05
C ASP A 65 -1.92 -5.55 1.10
N VAL A 66 -2.86 -4.90 1.80
CA VAL A 66 -4.30 -5.19 1.68
C VAL A 66 -4.93 -4.09 0.83
N ILE A 67 -5.55 -4.48 -0.30
CA ILE A 67 -6.15 -3.55 -1.26
C ILE A 67 -7.65 -3.82 -1.33
N VAL A 68 -8.45 -2.86 -0.89
CA VAL A 68 -9.93 -2.93 -0.93
C VAL A 68 -10.40 -2.18 -2.16
N ARG A 69 -10.86 -2.92 -3.18
CA ARG A 69 -11.32 -2.34 -4.46
C ARG A 69 -12.69 -1.68 -4.33
N LYS A 70 -13.06 -0.92 -5.36
CA LYS A 70 -14.37 -0.29 -5.49
C LYS A 70 -15.51 -1.28 -5.29
N GLY A 71 -16.45 -0.98 -4.39
CA GLY A 71 -17.64 -1.80 -4.13
C GLY A 71 -17.37 -3.05 -3.29
N ALA A 72 -16.12 -3.35 -2.97
CA ALA A 72 -15.78 -4.36 -1.97
C ALA A 72 -16.23 -3.90 -0.58
N ARG A 73 -16.64 -4.86 0.24
CA ARG A 73 -16.90 -4.66 1.67
C ARG A 73 -16.08 -5.63 2.49
N VAL A 74 -15.42 -5.13 3.51
CA VAL A 74 -14.65 -5.95 4.44
C VAL A 74 -14.94 -5.49 5.87
N GLU A 75 -14.99 -6.42 6.82
CA GLU A 75 -15.18 -6.08 8.23
C GLU A 75 -13.89 -5.46 8.77
N ASP A 76 -12.83 -6.26 8.90
CA ASP A 76 -11.54 -5.81 9.40
C ASP A 76 -10.42 -6.08 8.40
N VAL A 77 -9.47 -5.14 8.28
CA VAL A 77 -8.27 -5.34 7.47
C VAL A 77 -7.00 -5.02 8.24
N VAL A 78 -6.01 -5.92 8.12
CA VAL A 78 -4.73 -5.78 8.79
C VAL A 78 -3.58 -6.06 7.82
N ALA A 79 -2.67 -5.10 7.66
CA ALA A 79 -1.43 -5.29 6.91
C ALA A 79 -0.21 -5.19 7.86
N ILE A 80 0.63 -6.23 7.88
CA ILE A 80 1.86 -6.27 8.68
C ILE A 80 3.06 -6.13 7.75
N ARG A 81 3.90 -5.12 7.97
CA ARG A 81 4.99 -4.71 7.06
C ARG A 81 4.49 -4.49 5.63
N GLY A 82 3.35 -3.84 5.52
CA GLY A 82 2.67 -3.52 4.28
C GLY A 82 1.61 -2.46 4.51
N ARG A 83 0.90 -2.09 3.45
CA ARG A 83 -0.05 -0.98 3.44
C ARG A 83 -1.48 -1.49 3.42
N VAL A 84 -2.39 -0.74 4.05
CA VAL A 84 -3.82 -0.88 3.81
C VAL A 84 -4.23 0.23 2.85
N ILE A 85 -4.79 -0.14 1.71
CA ILE A 85 -5.21 0.79 0.66
C ILE A 85 -6.70 0.57 0.44
N VAL A 86 -7.51 1.56 0.82
CA VAL A 86 -8.95 1.57 0.55
C VAL A 86 -9.19 2.49 -0.64
N GLU A 87 -9.48 1.88 -1.79
CA GLU A 87 -9.72 2.60 -3.03
C GLU A 87 -11.09 3.30 -3.04
N PRO A 88 -11.31 4.29 -3.93
CA PRO A 88 -12.60 4.96 -4.06
C PRO A 88 -13.77 3.97 -4.22
N GLY A 89 -14.77 4.08 -3.34
CA GLY A 89 -15.94 3.22 -3.31
C GLY A 89 -15.74 1.88 -2.59
N GLY A 90 -14.53 1.56 -2.12
CA GLY A 90 -14.30 0.47 -1.16
C GLY A 90 -14.80 0.85 0.23
N ARG A 91 -15.23 -0.14 1.01
CA ARG A 91 -15.73 0.08 2.37
C ARG A 91 -15.17 -0.93 3.35
N VAL A 92 -14.61 -0.42 4.45
CA VAL A 92 -14.25 -1.19 5.65
C VAL A 92 -15.30 -0.89 6.71
N THR A 93 -16.00 -1.89 7.24
CA THR A 93 -17.10 -1.65 8.22
C THR A 93 -16.61 -1.65 9.66
N GLY A 94 -15.52 -2.36 9.94
CA GLY A 94 -14.75 -2.31 11.17
C GLY A 94 -13.50 -1.47 10.99
N SER A 95 -12.34 -2.03 11.30
CA SER A 95 -11.08 -1.30 11.42
C SER A 95 -10.08 -1.60 10.30
N ALA A 96 -9.35 -0.56 9.90
CA ALA A 96 -8.27 -0.59 8.93
C ALA A 96 -6.92 -0.34 9.61
N VAL A 97 -6.11 -1.39 9.74
CA VAL A 97 -4.87 -1.36 10.54
C VAL A 97 -3.65 -1.69 9.69
N SER A 98 -2.62 -0.85 9.76
CA SER A 98 -1.28 -1.14 9.21
C SER A 98 -0.23 -1.10 10.32
N LEU A 99 0.63 -2.12 10.37
CA LEU A 99 1.79 -2.20 11.25
C LEU A 99 3.08 -2.08 10.42
N GLY A 100 3.85 -1.03 10.64
CA GLY A 100 5.10 -0.73 9.94
C GLY A 100 4.93 -0.22 8.51
N GLY A 101 3.73 0.23 8.14
CA GLY A 101 3.40 0.66 6.78
C GLY A 101 2.54 1.92 6.71
N GLU A 102 1.59 1.97 5.78
CA GLU A 102 0.69 3.11 5.60
C GLU A 102 -0.76 2.64 5.55
N VAL A 103 -1.66 3.36 6.21
CA VAL A 103 -3.11 3.27 5.93
C VAL A 103 -3.47 4.43 5.02
N ARG A 104 -3.92 4.11 3.80
CA ARG A 104 -4.33 5.07 2.77
C ARG A 104 -5.82 4.91 2.50
N VAL A 105 -6.61 5.91 2.87
CA VAL A 105 -8.05 5.96 2.58
C VAL A 105 -8.29 7.02 1.51
N HIS A 106 -8.66 6.58 0.31
CA HIS A 106 -8.86 7.47 -0.82
C HIS A 106 -10.20 8.23 -0.76
N LYS A 107 -10.27 9.33 -1.51
CA LYS A 107 -11.53 10.06 -1.70
C LYS A 107 -12.65 9.13 -2.21
N GLY A 108 -13.79 9.14 -1.53
CA GLY A 108 -14.94 8.28 -1.84
C GLY A 108 -14.86 6.86 -1.28
N ALA A 109 -13.79 6.50 -0.57
CA ALA A 109 -13.74 5.31 0.28
C ALA A 109 -14.41 5.60 1.64
N ALA A 110 -14.73 4.54 2.40
CA ALA A 110 -15.26 4.67 3.75
C ALA A 110 -14.67 3.62 4.70
N VAL A 111 -14.37 4.02 5.92
CA VAL A 111 -14.02 3.19 7.07
C VAL A 111 -15.02 3.55 8.18
N ASP A 112 -15.93 2.64 8.50
CA ASP A 112 -16.97 2.90 9.49
C ASP A 112 -16.44 2.74 10.94
N GLY A 113 -15.35 2.00 11.15
CA GLY A 113 -14.60 1.93 12.42
C GLY A 113 -13.31 2.75 12.38
N ASP A 114 -12.22 2.18 12.90
CA ASP A 114 -10.97 2.91 13.15
C ASP A 114 -9.98 2.80 11.99
N ALA A 115 -9.16 3.81 11.79
CA ALA A 115 -8.01 3.77 10.88
C ALA A 115 -6.71 3.97 11.67
N ILE A 116 -5.89 2.92 11.72
CA ILE A 116 -4.74 2.84 12.63
C ILE A 116 -3.47 2.51 11.85
N ALA A 117 -2.47 3.39 11.92
CA ALA A 117 -1.12 3.15 11.40
C ALA A 117 -0.11 3.17 12.56
N LEU A 118 0.45 2.01 12.91
CA LEU A 118 1.49 1.88 13.95
C LEU A 118 2.85 1.68 13.30
N GLY A 119 3.87 2.42 13.72
CA GLY A 119 5.18 2.46 13.07
C GLY A 119 5.15 2.99 11.64
N GLY A 120 4.16 3.83 11.31
CA GLY A 120 3.75 4.10 9.94
C GLY A 120 3.13 5.47 9.73
N ARG A 121 2.41 5.62 8.61
CA ARG A 121 1.65 6.84 8.30
C ARG A 121 0.17 6.54 8.09
N LEU A 122 -0.68 7.43 8.57
CA LEU A 122 -2.10 7.45 8.21
C LEU A 122 -2.35 8.60 7.24
N LYS A 123 -2.96 8.30 6.08
CA LYS A 123 -3.34 9.28 5.06
C LYS A 123 -4.78 9.09 4.62
N VAL A 124 -5.62 10.05 4.98
CA VAL A 124 -7.04 10.06 4.66
C VAL A 124 -7.33 11.28 3.79
N ASP A 125 -7.90 11.07 2.60
CA ASP A 125 -8.18 12.16 1.64
C ASP A 125 -9.39 13.05 2.05
N GLN A 126 -10.31 12.51 2.85
CA GLN A 126 -11.47 13.23 3.38
C GLN A 126 -11.69 12.81 4.82
N ASP A 127 -11.75 13.77 5.75
CA ASP A 127 -11.85 13.46 7.16
C ASP A 127 -13.11 12.65 7.51
N GLU A 128 -14.22 12.84 6.79
CA GLU A 128 -15.47 12.10 7.01
C GLU A 128 -15.42 10.66 6.48
N ALA A 129 -14.34 10.28 5.76
CA ALA A 129 -14.18 8.93 5.25
C ALA A 129 -13.90 7.91 6.37
N VAL A 130 -13.43 8.34 7.54
CA VAL A 130 -13.22 7.48 8.71
C VAL A 130 -14.14 7.98 9.82
N LYS A 131 -15.05 7.12 10.28
CA LYS A 131 -16.02 7.48 11.35
C LYS A 131 -15.49 7.25 12.75
N GLY A 132 -14.64 6.23 12.93
CA GLY A 132 -13.99 5.94 14.20
C GLY A 132 -12.71 6.73 14.39
N ASP A 133 -11.80 6.18 15.20
CA ASP A 133 -10.57 6.84 15.59
C ASP A 133 -9.52 6.80 14.48
N LYS A 134 -8.79 7.91 14.33
CA LYS A 134 -7.65 8.03 13.42
C LYS A 134 -6.38 8.03 14.27
N VAL A 135 -5.67 6.92 14.28
CA VAL A 135 -4.46 6.77 15.09
C VAL A 135 -3.26 6.60 14.18
N SER A 136 -2.28 7.49 14.31
CA SER A 136 -0.98 7.36 13.65
C SER A 136 0.11 7.46 14.70
N LEU A 137 0.77 6.34 14.98
CA LEU A 137 1.93 6.29 15.87
C LEU A 137 3.16 6.00 15.03
N SER A 138 4.06 6.95 14.86
CA SER A 138 5.39 6.72 14.29
C SER A 138 6.33 6.30 15.42
N PHE A 139 6.97 5.14 15.29
CA PHE A 139 8.09 4.79 16.17
C PHE A 139 9.33 5.52 15.68
N GLU A 140 9.42 6.80 16.00
CA GLU A 140 10.67 7.55 15.90
C GLU A 140 11.58 7.07 17.04
N ILE A 141 12.49 6.15 16.75
CA ILE A 141 13.56 5.82 17.69
C ILE A 141 14.57 6.96 17.65
N GLY A 142 14.29 8.01 18.43
CA GLY A 142 15.31 8.91 18.92
C GLY A 142 15.48 10.28 18.27
N GLY A 143 14.41 10.99 17.90
CA GLY A 143 14.46 12.44 18.13
C GLY A 143 13.49 13.29 17.32
N ARG A 144 13.31 14.55 17.73
CA ARG A 144 13.45 15.63 16.74
C ARG A 144 14.67 15.22 15.92
N ASP A 145 14.55 15.03 14.61
CA ASP A 145 15.60 14.52 13.71
C ASP A 145 16.98 14.45 14.40
N ILE A 146 17.48 13.24 14.68
CA ILE A 146 18.61 12.94 15.61
C ILE A 146 19.87 13.81 15.37
N VAL A 147 19.93 14.48 14.22
CA VAL A 147 20.95 15.44 13.80
C VAL A 147 20.86 16.79 14.54
N ARG A 148 19.69 17.31 14.91
CA ARG A 148 19.57 18.67 15.52
C ARG A 148 19.84 18.68 17.03
N GLY A 149 19.43 17.62 17.75
CA GLY A 149 19.61 17.54 19.21
C GLY A 149 21.08 17.41 19.65
N PHE A 150 21.93 16.81 18.83
CA PHE A 150 23.38 16.76 19.09
C PHE A 150 24.10 18.05 18.68
N ILE A 151 23.54 18.83 17.75
CA ILE A 151 24.11 20.13 17.36
C ILE A 151 23.81 21.18 18.44
N GLU A 152 22.59 21.23 18.99
CA GLU A 152 22.23 22.18 20.05
C GLU A 152 22.90 21.85 21.41
N GLY A 153 23.30 20.59 21.66
CA GLY A 153 24.01 20.20 22.90
C GLY A 153 25.54 20.30 22.84
N VAL A 154 26.13 20.47 21.66
CA VAL A 154 27.60 20.55 21.48
C VAL A 154 28.04 21.94 21.01
N LEU A 155 27.13 22.78 20.51
CA LEU A 155 27.49 24.13 20.05
C LEU A 155 27.30 25.24 21.11
N ASP A 156 26.70 24.95 22.26
CA ASP A 156 26.30 26.01 23.19
C ASP A 156 27.35 26.43 24.22
N GLU A 157 28.62 26.05 24.04
CA GLU A 157 29.68 26.54 24.95
C GLU A 157 30.84 27.32 24.32
N GLU A 158 31.14 27.30 23.01
CA GLU A 158 32.28 28.13 22.50
C GLU A 158 32.21 28.70 21.06
N THR A 159 31.08 28.70 20.33
CA THR A 159 31.08 29.39 19.02
C THR A 159 29.77 30.13 18.75
N GLY A 160 29.81 31.45 18.93
CA GLY A 160 28.70 32.38 18.69
C GLY A 160 28.23 32.41 17.24
N CYS A 161 27.44 31.40 16.85
CA CYS A 161 26.76 31.32 15.57
C CYS A 161 25.25 31.21 15.83
N HIS A 162 24.49 32.15 15.28
CA HIS A 162 23.02 32.12 15.25
C HIS A 162 22.56 31.65 13.87
N ILE A 163 21.48 30.88 13.81
CA ILE A 163 20.80 30.56 12.56
C ILE A 163 19.96 31.78 12.19
N VAL A 164 20.23 32.38 11.03
CA VAL A 164 19.39 33.41 10.43
C VAL A 164 18.33 32.70 9.61
N ASP A 165 17.08 32.79 10.04
CA ASP A 165 15.93 32.49 9.18
C ASP A 165 15.72 33.71 8.28
N GLU A 166 16.17 33.65 7.02
CA GLU A 166 15.73 34.58 5.97
C GLU A 166 14.36 34.11 5.48
N ASP A 167 13.29 34.67 6.04
CA ASP A 167 12.00 34.85 5.35
C ASP A 167 11.11 35.84 6.12
N THR A 168 11.30 37.14 5.87
CA THR A 168 10.19 38.11 5.82
C THR A 168 10.63 39.38 5.09
N GLN A 169 10.22 39.48 3.82
CA GLN A 169 10.03 40.74 3.11
C GLN A 169 8.74 41.43 3.62
N ASP A 170 8.74 42.77 3.52
CA ASP A 170 7.61 43.71 3.64
C ASP A 170 7.14 44.02 5.09
N VAL A 171 7.17 45.25 5.63
CA VAL A 171 7.00 46.62 5.11
C VAL A 171 7.71 47.67 5.98
#